data_AF-A0A4Z1KZU8-F1
#
_entry.id   AF-A0A4Z1KZU8-F1
#
_cell.length_a   1.000
_cell.length_b   1.000
_cell.length_c   1.000
_cell.angle_alpha   90.00
_cell.angle_beta   90.00
_cell.angle_gamma   90.00
#
_symmetry.space_group_name_H-M   'P 1'
#
loop_
_entity.id
_entity.type
_entity.pdbx_description
1 polymer ?
#
loop_
_entity_poly.entity_id
_entity_poly.type
_entity_poly.pdbx_seq_one_letter_code
_entity_poly.pdbx_strand_id
1 'polypeptide(L)'
;MASQSVAKVAQAANRVIPVHKKHTVQSTGIWETIRRFLAVDPTRSNGVPLNPQFRNPPPGSNEPFSFIDPVTLPAGDIAENPYWKRDSRRSYPQLSFVGQSDVVGLLSVGSEAAPRKELVGEEGVKELVRVGEEGKGGLARFLGGEMEGSVLEVLGKGGLPPTPASVSPSLRVEGDKYHLTEENAYPEQYPCRTFK
;
A
#
# COMPACT_ATOMS: atom_id res chain seq x y z
N MET A 1 -25.80 -4.93 -29.95
CA MET A 1 -26.30 -5.02 -28.56
C MET A 1 -26.56 -6.47 -28.11
N ALA A 2 -27.25 -7.33 -28.87
CA ALA A 2 -27.50 -8.73 -28.47
C ALA A 2 -26.25 -9.65 -28.41
N SER A 3 -25.22 -9.39 -29.22
CA SER A 3 -24.00 -10.21 -29.24
C SER A 3 -23.14 -10.04 -27.97
N GLN A 4 -23.06 -8.84 -27.42
CA GLN A 4 -22.25 -8.60 -26.21
C GLN A 4 -22.94 -9.10 -24.94
N SER A 5 -24.27 -9.07 -24.88
CA SER A 5 -25.02 -9.68 -23.77
C SER A 5 -24.89 -11.20 -23.78
N VAL A 6 -24.95 -11.85 -24.95
CA VAL A 6 -24.73 -13.31 -25.07
C VAL A 6 -23.31 -13.70 -24.67
N ALA A 7 -22.29 -12.91 -25.04
CA ALA A 7 -20.91 -13.14 -24.62
C ALA A 7 -20.72 -12.99 -23.09
N LYS A 8 -21.28 -11.94 -22.48
CA LYS A 8 -21.25 -11.74 -21.02
C LYS A 8 -22.00 -12.86 -20.27
N VAL A 9 -23.12 -13.35 -20.80
CA VAL A 9 -23.89 -14.48 -20.23
C VAL A 9 -23.11 -15.79 -20.34
N ALA A 10 -22.45 -16.05 -21.47
CA ALA A 10 -21.59 -17.23 -21.64
C ALA A 10 -20.37 -17.20 -20.70
N GLN A 11 -19.80 -16.02 -20.46
CA GLN A 11 -18.70 -15.83 -19.52
C GLN A 11 -19.14 -15.92 -18.06
N ALA A 12 -20.34 -15.45 -17.72
CA ALA A 12 -20.97 -15.67 -16.42
C ALA A 12 -21.25 -17.16 -16.19
N ALA A 13 -21.69 -17.90 -17.21
CA ALA A 13 -21.88 -19.34 -17.15
C ALA A 13 -20.56 -20.10 -16.87
N ASN A 14 -19.41 -19.60 -17.35
CA ASN A 14 -18.10 -20.15 -16.99
C ASN A 14 -17.74 -19.98 -15.50
N ARG A 15 -18.31 -18.98 -14.81
CA ARG A 15 -18.13 -18.80 -13.35
C ARG A 15 -19.08 -19.68 -12.52
N VAL A 16 -20.13 -20.21 -13.13
CA VAL A 16 -21.06 -21.12 -12.45
C VAL A 16 -20.41 -22.50 -12.35
N ILE A 17 -19.88 -22.80 -11.16
CA ILE A 17 -19.25 -24.08 -10.88
C ILE A 17 -20.34 -25.15 -10.68
N PRO A 18 -20.32 -26.27 -11.43
CA PRO A 18 -21.31 -27.32 -11.27
C PRO A 18 -21.15 -28.04 -9.92
N VAL A 19 -22.26 -28.56 -9.39
CA VAL A 19 -22.33 -29.16 -8.04
C VAL A 19 -21.31 -30.27 -7.80
N HIS A 20 -21.05 -31.11 -8.80
CA HIS A 20 -20.10 -32.23 -8.66
C HIS A 20 -18.64 -31.77 -8.47
N LYS A 21 -18.30 -30.51 -8.78
CA LYS A 21 -16.99 -29.90 -8.50
C LYS A 21 -16.92 -29.22 -7.13
N LYS A 22 -18.02 -29.24 -6.36
CA LYS A 22 -18.09 -28.66 -5.01
C LYS A 22 -17.92 -29.78 -3.99
N HIS A 23 -17.01 -29.61 -3.03
CA HIS A 23 -16.73 -30.59 -1.97
C HIS A 23 -17.85 -30.63 -0.90
N THR A 24 -19.03 -31.06 -1.32
CA THR A 24 -20.22 -31.18 -0.46
C THR A 24 -20.94 -32.50 -0.74
N VAL A 25 -21.63 -33.04 0.26
CA VAL A 25 -22.45 -34.26 0.13
C VAL A 25 -23.55 -34.03 -0.90
N GLN A 26 -23.76 -34.97 -1.82
CA GLN A 26 -24.76 -34.84 -2.88
C GLN A 26 -25.87 -35.87 -2.78
N SER A 27 -27.04 -35.53 -3.36
CA SER A 27 -28.07 -36.50 -3.67
C SER A 27 -27.56 -37.51 -4.72
N THR A 28 -28.08 -38.73 -4.68
CA THR A 28 -27.70 -39.81 -5.61
C THR A 28 -28.94 -40.50 -6.20
N GLY A 29 -28.78 -41.14 -7.35
CA GLY A 29 -29.86 -41.87 -8.02
C GLY A 29 -31.05 -40.98 -8.38
N ILE A 30 -32.27 -41.50 -8.17
CA ILE A 30 -33.52 -40.79 -8.51
C ILE A 30 -33.68 -39.46 -7.75
N TRP A 31 -33.11 -39.36 -6.55
CA TRP A 31 -33.18 -38.14 -5.74
C TRP A 31 -32.37 -36.98 -6.33
N GLU A 32 -31.29 -37.26 -7.08
CA GLU A 32 -30.58 -36.20 -7.81
C GLU A 32 -31.38 -35.70 -9.01
N THR A 33 -32.13 -36.57 -9.68
CA THR A 33 -33.05 -36.16 -10.76
C THR A 33 -34.16 -35.27 -10.22
N ILE A 34 -34.76 -35.65 -9.09
CA ILE A 34 -35.79 -34.84 -8.41
C ILE A 34 -35.20 -33.49 -7.97
N ARG A 35 -34.01 -33.49 -7.34
CA ARG A 35 -33.34 -32.26 -6.91
C ARG A 35 -33.10 -31.31 -8.08
N ARG A 36 -32.57 -31.82 -9.21
CA ARG A 36 -32.31 -30.99 -10.40
C ARG A 36 -33.58 -30.42 -11.01
N PHE A 37 -34.69 -31.14 -10.92
CA PHE A 37 -35.98 -30.69 -11.45
C PHE A 37 -36.65 -29.64 -10.55
N LEU A 38 -36.58 -29.80 -9.22
CA LEU A 38 -37.28 -28.94 -8.27
C LEU A 38 -36.46 -27.75 -7.73
N ALA A 39 -35.13 -27.77 -7.89
CA ALA A 39 -34.27 -26.68 -7.41
C ALA A 39 -34.36 -25.44 -8.30
N VAL A 40 -34.47 -24.25 -7.69
CA VAL A 40 -34.41 -22.94 -8.38
C VAL A 40 -33.09 -22.78 -9.15
N ASP A 41 -31.98 -23.25 -8.55
CA ASP A 41 -30.68 -23.31 -9.19
C ASP A 41 -30.05 -24.69 -8.91
N PRO A 42 -30.03 -25.61 -9.91
CA PRO A 42 -29.46 -26.94 -9.73
C PRO A 42 -27.94 -26.91 -9.52
N THR A 43 -27.27 -25.78 -9.75
CA THR A 43 -25.83 -25.60 -9.50
C THR A 43 -25.52 -25.29 -8.03
N ARG A 44 -26.53 -24.98 -7.20
CA ARG A 44 -26.38 -24.75 -5.76
C ARG A 44 -26.15 -26.06 -4.99
N SER A 45 -25.27 -26.03 -4.00
CA SER A 45 -24.95 -27.14 -3.08
C SER A 45 -25.74 -27.03 -1.76
N ASN A 46 -25.81 -28.12 -0.99
CA ASN A 46 -26.42 -28.15 0.35
C ASN A 46 -25.51 -27.58 1.47
N GLY A 47 -24.22 -27.36 1.20
CA GLY A 47 -23.27 -26.82 2.16
C GLY A 47 -22.78 -27.83 3.22
N VAL A 48 -23.13 -29.11 3.11
CA VAL A 48 -22.66 -30.16 4.02
C VAL A 48 -21.31 -30.70 3.52
N PRO A 49 -20.19 -30.52 4.24
CA PRO A 49 -18.89 -31.01 3.79
C PRO A 49 -18.83 -32.53 3.68
N LEU A 50 -17.95 -33.05 2.82
CA LEU A 50 -17.71 -34.48 2.71
C LEU A 50 -16.88 -34.99 3.91
N ASN A 51 -17.50 -35.73 4.82
CA ASN A 51 -16.83 -36.29 6.01
C ASN A 51 -15.49 -37.00 5.72
N PRO A 52 -15.33 -37.79 4.62
CA PRO A 52 -14.06 -38.47 4.35
C PRO A 52 -12.90 -37.54 3.98
N GLN A 53 -13.18 -36.32 3.49
CA GLN A 53 -12.17 -35.39 2.97
C GLN A 53 -12.00 -34.15 3.86
N PHE A 54 -13.10 -33.67 4.44
CA PHE A 54 -13.09 -32.44 5.23
C PHE A 54 -12.52 -32.74 6.62
N ARG A 55 -11.35 -32.17 6.91
CA ARG A 55 -10.66 -32.32 8.22
C ARG A 55 -10.37 -33.79 8.55
N ASN A 56 -10.14 -34.60 7.53
CA ASN A 56 -9.73 -35.99 7.66
C ASN A 56 -8.50 -36.23 6.78
N PRO A 57 -7.34 -36.53 7.37
CA PRO A 57 -7.15 -36.91 8.77
C PRO A 57 -7.22 -35.68 9.71
N PRO A 58 -7.52 -35.86 11.01
CA PRO A 58 -7.69 -34.74 11.94
C PRO A 58 -6.35 -34.00 12.12
N PRO A 59 -6.36 -32.69 12.48
CA PRO A 59 -5.12 -31.91 12.54
C PRO A 59 -4.00 -32.51 13.42
N GLY A 60 -4.34 -33.25 14.48
CA GLY A 60 -3.37 -33.91 15.37
C GLY A 60 -2.90 -35.30 14.92
N SER A 61 -3.26 -35.74 13.71
CA SER A 61 -2.81 -37.03 13.15
C SER A 61 -1.49 -36.94 12.40
N ASN A 62 -0.98 -35.73 12.17
CA ASN A 62 0.33 -35.53 11.56
C ASN A 62 1.41 -36.11 12.46
N GLU A 63 2.48 -36.62 11.85
CA GLU A 63 3.63 -37.12 12.60
C GLU A 63 4.24 -35.96 13.41
N PRO A 64 4.45 -36.10 14.74
CA PRO A 64 4.80 -34.98 15.62
C PRO A 64 6.09 -34.23 15.26
N PHE A 65 7.03 -34.85 14.53
CA PHE A 65 8.34 -34.31 14.19
C PHE A 65 8.50 -34.00 12.68
N SER A 66 7.42 -34.10 11.92
CA SER A 66 7.39 -33.87 10.47
C SER A 66 7.48 -32.39 10.10
N PHE A 67 7.14 -31.50 11.03
CA PHE A 67 7.20 -30.07 10.82
C PHE A 67 8.62 -29.55 11.06
N ILE A 68 9.15 -28.86 10.05
CA ILE A 68 10.43 -28.17 10.11
C ILE A 68 10.14 -26.69 10.01
N ASP A 69 10.62 -25.92 10.99
CA ASP A 69 10.47 -24.47 11.00
C ASP A 69 11.07 -23.88 9.72
N PRO A 70 10.29 -23.16 8.90
CA PRO A 70 10.82 -22.58 7.67
C PRO A 70 11.77 -21.44 8.03
N VAL A 71 12.95 -21.48 7.41
CA VAL A 71 13.95 -20.40 7.48
C VAL A 71 14.11 -19.77 6.10
N THR A 72 14.29 -18.45 6.06
CA THR A 72 14.53 -17.72 4.82
C THR A 72 16.01 -17.40 4.68
N LEU A 73 16.57 -17.53 3.48
CA LEU A 73 17.89 -16.98 3.18
C LEU A 73 17.73 -15.50 2.82
N PRO A 74 18.56 -14.59 3.37
CA PRO A 74 19.80 -14.84 4.12
C PRO A 74 19.65 -14.98 5.65
N ALA A 75 18.45 -14.83 6.23
CA ALA A 75 18.27 -14.78 7.68
C ALA A 75 18.65 -16.07 8.43
N GLY A 76 18.52 -17.23 7.79
CA GLY A 76 18.88 -18.55 8.35
C GLY A 76 20.33 -18.99 8.09
N ASP A 77 21.16 -18.17 7.43
CA ASP A 77 22.55 -18.54 7.16
C ASP A 77 23.38 -18.59 8.45
N ILE A 78 24.22 -19.61 8.58
CA ILE A 78 25.10 -19.87 9.72
C ILE A 78 26.45 -19.15 9.60
N ALA A 79 26.84 -18.78 8.37
CA ALA A 79 28.04 -18.01 8.07
C ALA A 79 27.66 -16.59 7.64
N GLU A 80 28.55 -15.62 7.85
CA GLU A 80 28.40 -14.23 7.34
C GLU A 80 27.09 -13.50 7.66
N ASN A 81 26.34 -13.94 8.68
CA ASN A 81 25.04 -13.38 9.08
C ASN A 81 25.06 -12.75 10.50
N PRO A 82 25.93 -11.76 10.75
CA PRO A 82 26.01 -11.14 12.07
C PRO A 82 24.75 -10.31 12.36
N TYR A 83 24.23 -10.41 13.59
CA TYR A 83 22.97 -9.78 14.00
C TYR A 83 22.92 -8.27 13.75
N TRP A 84 24.02 -7.54 13.96
CA TRP A 84 24.06 -6.09 13.80
C TRP A 84 23.80 -5.60 12.37
N LYS A 85 24.07 -6.40 11.33
CA LYS A 85 23.73 -6.06 9.94
C LYS A 85 22.23 -6.15 9.64
N ARG A 86 21.50 -6.97 10.41
CA ARG A 86 20.05 -7.22 10.27
C ARG A 86 19.23 -6.64 11.43
N ASP A 87 19.85 -5.86 12.31
CA ASP A 87 19.17 -5.25 13.45
C ASP A 87 18.40 -3.99 13.03
N SER A 88 17.30 -4.16 12.31
CA SER A 88 16.44 -3.05 11.88
C SER A 88 15.81 -2.29 13.04
N ARG A 89 15.74 -2.91 14.24
CA ARG A 89 15.19 -2.27 15.44
C ARG A 89 16.07 -1.12 15.93
N ARG A 90 17.40 -1.24 15.83
CA ARG A 90 18.34 -0.17 16.22
C ARG A 90 18.62 0.81 15.09
N SER A 91 18.46 0.38 13.85
CA SER A 91 18.59 1.23 12.65
C SER A 91 17.29 1.95 12.28
N TYR A 92 16.52 2.41 13.28
CA TYR A 92 15.28 3.14 13.03
C TYR A 92 15.58 4.58 12.57
N PRO A 93 14.78 5.16 11.67
CA PRO A 93 14.93 6.56 11.28
C PRO A 93 14.62 7.47 12.48
N GLN A 94 15.50 8.43 12.74
CA GLN A 94 15.30 9.40 13.81
C GLN A 94 14.22 10.43 13.43
N LEU A 95 13.43 10.86 14.40
CA LEU A 95 12.45 11.92 14.20
C LEU A 95 13.16 13.27 14.08
N SER A 96 12.92 13.98 12.98
CA SER A 96 13.41 15.34 12.77
C SER A 96 12.35 16.33 13.23
N PHE A 97 12.72 17.20 14.18
CA PHE A 97 11.92 18.35 14.59
C PHE A 97 12.53 19.59 13.98
N VAL A 98 11.71 20.41 13.31
CA VAL A 98 12.16 21.66 12.67
C VAL A 98 11.36 22.80 13.29
N GLY A 99 12.02 23.63 14.08
CA GLY A 99 11.45 24.84 14.66
C GLY A 99 11.53 26.04 13.72
N GLN A 100 10.91 27.17 14.10
CA GLN A 100 10.96 28.38 13.27
C GLN A 100 12.39 28.93 13.10
N SER A 101 13.21 28.87 14.15
CA SER A 101 14.62 29.28 14.10
C SER A 101 15.43 28.45 13.10
N ASP A 102 15.16 27.14 13.03
CA ASP A 102 15.87 26.22 12.15
C ASP A 102 15.52 26.50 10.68
N VAL A 103 14.25 26.82 10.40
CA VAL A 103 13.81 27.25 9.06
C VAL A 103 14.48 28.56 8.65
N VAL A 104 14.55 29.56 9.55
CA VAL A 104 15.27 30.82 9.29
C VAL A 104 16.75 30.56 9.00
N GLY A 105 17.36 29.62 9.73
CA GLY A 105 18.72 29.13 9.44
C GLY A 105 18.86 28.61 8.02
N LEU A 106 18.01 27.65 7.65
CA LEU A 106 18.03 27.05 6.31
C LEU A 106 17.80 28.08 5.19
N LEU A 107 16.96 29.09 5.41
CA LEU A 107 16.68 30.12 4.41
C LEU A 107 17.81 31.15 4.26
N SER A 108 18.55 31.43 5.33
CA SER A 108 19.62 32.44 5.36
C SER A 108 20.98 31.90 4.90
N VAL A 109 21.42 30.75 5.42
CA VAL A 109 22.73 30.16 5.09
C VAL A 109 22.66 29.03 4.06
N GLY A 110 21.47 28.48 3.83
CA GLY A 110 21.25 27.35 2.92
C GLY A 110 21.31 25.99 3.64
N SER A 111 21.50 24.94 2.84
CA SER A 111 21.62 23.55 3.31
C SER A 111 22.94 22.95 2.85
N GLU A 112 23.32 21.79 3.39
CA GLU A 112 24.51 21.06 2.94
C GLU A 112 24.47 20.74 1.42
N ALA A 113 23.28 20.44 0.88
CA ALA A 113 23.11 20.16 -0.54
C ALA A 113 23.14 21.42 -1.42
N ALA A 114 22.83 22.59 -0.86
CA ALA A 114 22.75 23.87 -1.57
C ALA A 114 23.11 25.03 -0.61
N PRO A 115 24.41 25.29 -0.40
CA PRO A 115 24.86 26.38 0.47
C PRO A 115 24.63 27.74 -0.20
N ARG A 116 24.11 28.72 0.54
CA ARG A 116 23.90 30.11 0.07
C ARG A 116 25.04 31.04 0.46
N LYS A 117 25.78 30.69 1.53
CA LYS A 117 26.95 31.40 2.03
C LYS A 117 28.10 30.42 2.24
N GLU A 118 29.32 30.84 1.93
CA GLU A 118 30.52 30.07 2.23
C GLU A 118 30.85 30.20 3.72
N LEU A 119 30.50 29.18 4.50
CA LEU A 119 30.79 29.14 5.93
C LEU A 119 32.11 28.39 6.15
N VAL A 120 33.23 29.12 6.14
CA VAL A 120 34.56 28.54 6.35
C VAL A 120 35.14 29.01 7.68
N GLY A 121 35.64 28.06 8.49
CA GLY A 121 36.36 28.35 9.73
C GLY A 121 35.52 29.08 10.80
N GLU A 122 36.17 29.91 11.61
CA GLU A 122 35.54 30.61 12.73
C GLU A 122 34.48 31.63 12.31
N GLU A 123 34.60 32.22 11.12
CA GLU A 123 33.63 33.18 10.59
C GLU A 123 32.29 32.49 10.29
N GLY A 124 32.33 31.26 9.77
CA GLY A 124 31.15 30.45 9.55
C GLY A 124 30.41 30.11 10.86
N VAL A 125 31.15 29.83 11.94
CA VAL A 125 30.55 29.57 13.26
C VAL A 125 29.86 30.83 13.82
N LYS A 126 30.51 31.99 13.69
CA LYS A 126 29.93 33.27 14.13
C LYS A 126 28.64 33.61 13.36
N GLU A 127 28.63 33.35 12.06
CA GLU A 127 27.46 33.53 11.22
C GLU A 127 26.29 32.63 11.64
N LEU A 128 26.56 31.34 11.93
CA LEU A 128 25.53 30.41 12.41
C LEU A 128 24.95 30.84 13.77
N VAL A 129 25.78 31.36 14.67
CA VAL A 129 25.31 31.89 15.95
C VAL A 129 24.45 33.12 15.74
N ARG A 130 24.86 34.06 14.86
CA ARG A 130 24.07 35.27 14.55
C ARG A 130 22.69 34.91 14.02
N VAL A 131 22.65 33.98 13.06
CA VAL A 131 21.40 33.48 12.46
C VAL A 131 20.53 32.74 13.49
N GLY A 132 21.15 31.99 14.41
CA GLY A 132 20.43 31.35 15.52
C GLY A 132 19.77 32.36 16.46
N GLU A 133 20.39 33.53 16.69
CA GLU A 133 19.78 34.62 17.47
C GLU A 133 18.68 35.34 16.69
N GLU A 134 18.89 35.64 15.41
CA GLU A 134 17.89 36.23 14.52
C GLU A 134 16.64 35.35 14.41
N GLY A 135 16.82 34.02 14.37
CA GLY A 135 15.75 33.03 14.31
C GLY A 135 14.81 33.04 15.54
N LYS A 136 15.26 33.56 16.69
CA LYS A 136 14.39 33.74 17.88
C LYS A 136 13.32 34.81 17.63
N GLY A 137 13.54 35.72 16.68
CA GLY A 137 12.58 36.74 16.26
C GLY A 137 11.39 36.21 15.46
N GLY A 138 11.40 34.91 15.11
CA GLY A 138 10.31 34.21 14.43
C GLY A 138 10.36 34.33 12.91
N LEU A 139 9.74 33.37 12.23
CA LEU A 139 9.78 33.26 10.76
C LEU A 139 9.11 34.45 10.05
N ALA A 140 8.04 35.00 10.63
CA ALA A 140 7.29 36.11 10.04
C ALA A 140 8.15 37.37 9.88
N ARG A 141 9.00 37.67 10.88
CA ARG A 141 9.90 38.82 10.84
C ARG A 141 10.96 38.67 9.75
N PHE A 142 11.48 37.46 9.55
CA PHE A 142 12.46 37.17 8.52
C PHE A 142 11.87 37.29 7.11
N LEU A 143 10.65 36.76 6.90
CA LEU A 143 9.96 36.85 5.61
C LEU A 143 9.56 38.27 5.21
N GLY A 144 9.11 39.10 6.18
CA GLY A 144 8.75 40.49 5.93
C GLY A 144 9.92 41.47 5.84
N GLY A 145 11.16 40.99 6.03
CA GLY A 145 12.37 41.79 5.93
C GLY A 145 13.29 41.28 4.84
N GLU A 146 14.23 40.38 5.20
CA GLU A 146 15.34 39.98 4.33
C GLU A 146 14.94 39.14 3.11
N MET A 147 13.78 38.49 3.11
CA MET A 147 13.28 37.69 1.98
C MET A 147 12.19 38.36 1.15
N GLU A 148 11.99 39.67 1.27
CA GLU A 148 11.02 40.40 0.46
C GLU A 148 11.38 40.28 -1.04
N GLY A 149 10.72 39.37 -1.76
CA GLY A 149 10.96 39.05 -3.18
C GLY A 149 11.57 37.67 -3.47
N SER A 150 12.27 37.03 -2.53
CA SER A 150 12.88 35.69 -2.70
C SER A 150 12.02 34.53 -2.16
N VAL A 151 10.85 34.84 -1.58
CA VAL A 151 9.86 33.84 -1.10
C VAL A 151 9.44 32.86 -2.21
N LEU A 152 9.47 33.29 -3.48
CA LEU A 152 9.15 32.44 -4.63
C LEU A 152 10.13 31.26 -4.80
N GLU A 153 11.36 31.36 -4.27
CA GLU A 153 12.35 30.27 -4.30
C GLU A 153 12.02 29.14 -3.32
N VAL A 154 11.20 29.41 -2.30
CA VAL A 154 10.71 28.41 -1.34
C VAL A 154 9.54 27.60 -1.93
N LEU A 155 8.83 28.22 -2.87
CA LEU A 155 7.70 27.60 -3.55
C LEU A 155 8.18 26.65 -4.65
N GLY A 156 7.27 25.82 -5.15
CA GLY A 156 7.54 24.93 -6.26
C GLY A 156 7.79 25.68 -7.57
N LYS A 157 8.08 24.91 -8.63
CA LYS A 157 8.29 25.45 -9.98
C LYS A 157 7.16 26.41 -10.37
N GLY A 158 7.51 27.62 -10.79
CA GLY A 158 6.55 28.65 -11.19
C GLY A 158 5.90 29.42 -10.04
N GLY A 159 6.42 29.31 -8.81
CA GLY A 159 5.89 30.05 -7.64
C GLY A 159 4.60 29.46 -7.08
N LEU A 160 4.25 28.22 -7.45
CA LEU A 160 3.09 27.52 -6.92
C LEU A 160 3.47 26.77 -5.62
N PRO A 161 2.57 26.65 -4.64
CA PRO A 161 2.84 25.84 -3.45
C PRO A 161 3.09 24.37 -3.83
N PRO A 162 3.94 23.65 -3.07
CA PRO A 162 4.15 22.23 -3.30
C PRO A 162 2.84 21.44 -3.09
N THR A 163 2.62 20.42 -3.91
CA THR A 163 1.50 19.48 -3.73
C THR A 163 1.79 18.53 -2.56
N PRO A 164 0.75 17.98 -1.89
CA PRO A 164 0.96 16.99 -0.83
C PRO A 164 1.74 15.80 -1.36
N ALA A 165 2.82 15.44 -0.66
CA ALA A 165 3.67 14.32 -1.05
C ALA A 165 2.91 12.99 -0.90
N SER A 166 3.02 12.11 -1.89
CA SER A 166 2.59 10.73 -1.75
C SER A 166 3.77 9.77 -1.63
N VAL A 167 3.62 8.80 -0.73
CA VAL A 167 4.60 7.73 -0.47
C VAL A 167 4.46 6.59 -1.47
N SER A 168 3.25 6.37 -2.01
CA SER A 168 3.05 5.35 -3.06
C SER A 168 3.54 5.87 -4.41
N PRO A 169 4.41 5.13 -5.13
CA PRO A 169 4.77 5.44 -6.51
C PRO A 169 3.56 5.60 -7.44
N SER A 170 2.46 4.87 -7.16
CA SER A 170 1.25 4.89 -7.97
C SER A 170 0.42 6.18 -7.81
N LEU A 171 0.62 6.91 -6.70
CA LEU A 171 0.00 8.22 -6.49
C LEU A 171 0.86 9.38 -7.02
N ARG A 172 2.10 9.15 -7.49
CA ARG A 172 3.04 10.22 -7.86
C ARG A 172 2.88 10.74 -9.29
N VAL A 173 2.34 9.95 -10.22
CA VAL A 173 2.41 10.27 -11.65
C VAL A 173 1.08 10.81 -12.21
N GLU A 174 -0.03 10.30 -11.75
CA GLU A 174 -1.40 10.78 -11.98
C GLU A 174 -2.16 9.81 -11.10
N GLY A 175 -2.60 10.23 -9.90
CA GLY A 175 -3.16 9.31 -8.91
C GLY A 175 -4.11 8.32 -9.57
N ASP A 176 -3.79 7.02 -9.48
CA ASP A 176 -4.41 5.94 -10.27
C ASP A 176 -5.87 6.28 -10.56
N LYS A 177 -6.13 6.76 -11.79
CA LYS A 177 -7.48 7.14 -12.19
C LYS A 177 -8.31 5.89 -11.99
N TYR A 178 -9.39 5.98 -11.22
CA TYR A 178 -10.27 4.86 -10.96
C TYR A 178 -10.61 4.13 -12.28
N HIS A 179 -10.01 2.96 -12.48
CA HIS A 179 -10.24 2.17 -13.67
C HIS A 179 -11.45 1.29 -13.42
N LEU A 180 -12.48 1.45 -14.26
CA LEU A 180 -13.61 0.54 -14.24
C LEU A 180 -13.12 -0.84 -14.65
N THR A 181 -13.53 -1.86 -13.90
CA THR A 181 -13.31 -3.25 -14.30
C THR A 181 -14.03 -3.55 -15.61
N GLU A 182 -13.39 -4.28 -16.51
CA GLU A 182 -13.98 -4.71 -17.80
C GLU A 182 -15.29 -5.51 -17.60
N GLU A 183 -15.34 -6.28 -16.51
CA GLU A 183 -16.53 -7.02 -16.07
C GLU A 183 -17.00 -6.50 -14.71
N ASN A 184 -18.19 -5.90 -14.68
CA ASN A 184 -18.81 -5.45 -13.44
C ASN A 184 -19.41 -6.64 -12.67
N ALA A 185 -19.37 -6.58 -11.34
CA ALA A 185 -19.99 -7.60 -10.49
C ALA A 185 -21.52 -7.62 -10.60
N TYR A 186 -22.11 -6.48 -10.97
CA TYR A 186 -23.54 -6.31 -11.16
C TYR A 186 -23.91 -6.08 -12.64
N PRO A 187 -25.10 -6.52 -13.07
CA PRO A 187 -25.69 -6.11 -14.34
C PRO A 187 -25.81 -4.58 -14.46
N GLU A 188 -25.86 -4.08 -15.70
CA GLU A 188 -25.86 -2.62 -16.00
C GLU A 188 -27.06 -1.85 -15.41
N GLN A 189 -28.14 -2.54 -15.04
CA GLN A 189 -29.31 -1.93 -14.43
C GLN A 189 -29.06 -1.45 -12.99
N TYR A 190 -28.02 -1.98 -12.33
CA TYR A 190 -27.70 -1.61 -10.95
C TYR A 190 -26.79 -0.36 -10.93
N PRO A 191 -27.06 0.64 -10.08
CA PRO A 191 -26.26 1.85 -9.97
C PRO A 191 -24.96 1.63 -9.18
N CYS A 192 -24.29 0.49 -9.38
CA CYS A 192 -23.08 0.09 -8.67
C CYS A 192 -21.91 -0.03 -9.66
N ARG A 193 -20.79 0.60 -9.33
CA ARG A 193 -19.55 0.54 -10.13
C ARG A 193 -18.51 -0.29 -9.40
N THR A 194 -17.76 -1.08 -10.14
CA THR A 194 -16.63 -1.84 -9.63
C THR A 194 -15.35 -1.23 -10.18
N PHE A 195 -14.41 -0.94 -9.28
CA PHE A 195 -13.12 -0.32 -9.60
C PHE A 195 -11.99 -1.29 -9.29
N LYS A 196 -10.95 -1.28 -10.15
CA LYS A 196 -9.76 -2.11 -10.01
C LYS A 196 -8.65 -1.37 -9.28
#